data_AF-A0A939U4N9-F1
#
_entry.id   AF-A0A939U4N9-F1
#
_cell.length_a   1.000
_cell.length_b   1.000
_cell.length_c   1.000
_cell.angle_alpha   90.00
_cell.angle_beta   90.00
_cell.angle_gamma   90.00
#
_symmetry.space_group_name_H-M   'P 1'
#
loop_
_entity.id
_entity.type
_entity.pdbx_description
1 polymer ?
#
loop_
_entity_poly.entity_id
_entity_poly.type
_entity_poly.pdbx_seq_one_letter_code
_entity_poly.pdbx_strand_id
1 'polypeptide(L)'
;MADLKRSEQIKIEFYDVCAGWLHMRLCVDDEIVEMRTTYCLGDGFRALLRAAYYLHPDAFDGPFGNSGDFAEQKEIEVFEDGEKTTVEVPYKVEFDWNEEGSWVDWTLEHEPTLDREFDLKIELEIHRADVDRDEVRVQKKEFVVSYKAFCYALAKACTEMLKKQGICGFRESYWDGDINLRYLLFIKAIALDCPEMIKTKYNDRDELCSNLEKEIKLLLTDM
;
A
#
# COMPACT_ATOMS: atom_id res chain seq x y z
N MET A 1 1.32 -12.16 24.28
CA MET A 1 1.59 -11.64 22.93
C MET A 1 2.99 -12.11 22.58
N ALA A 2 3.16 -12.83 21.48
CA ALA A 2 4.50 -13.15 21.01
C ALA A 2 5.18 -11.84 20.59
N ASP A 3 6.43 -11.63 21.00
CA ASP A 3 7.21 -10.48 20.54
C ASP A 3 7.44 -10.64 19.03
N LEU A 4 6.59 -10.00 18.22
CA LEU A 4 6.81 -9.91 16.77
C LEU A 4 8.11 -9.15 16.54
N LYS A 5 9.12 -9.84 16.03
CA LYS A 5 10.41 -9.24 15.75
C LYS A 5 10.28 -8.35 14.53
N ARG A 6 10.72 -7.09 14.65
CA ARG A 6 10.84 -6.18 13.51
C ARG A 6 11.79 -6.78 12.47
N SER A 7 11.28 -6.97 11.25
CA SER A 7 12.07 -7.34 10.09
C SER A 7 12.78 -6.11 9.53
N GLU A 8 14.04 -6.29 9.14
CA GLU A 8 14.84 -5.24 8.50
C GLU A 8 14.79 -5.32 6.96
N GLN A 9 14.22 -6.39 6.40
CA GLN A 9 14.24 -6.66 4.97
C GLN A 9 12.86 -7.02 4.46
N ILE A 10 12.23 -6.10 3.74
CA ILE A 10 11.02 -6.34 2.96
C ILE A 10 11.31 -6.10 1.47
N LYS A 11 10.80 -6.99 0.63
CA LYS A 11 10.87 -6.87 -0.83
C LYS A 11 9.54 -7.29 -1.43
N ILE A 12 9.06 -6.49 -2.38
CA ILE A 12 7.89 -6.79 -3.19
C ILE A 12 8.37 -6.91 -4.63
N GLU A 13 7.87 -7.92 -5.35
CA GLU A 13 8.10 -8.09 -6.78
C GLU A 13 6.77 -8.29 -7.49
N PHE A 14 6.55 -7.51 -8.54
CA PHE A 14 5.49 -7.74 -9.51
C PHE A 14 6.09 -8.39 -10.75
N TYR A 15 5.50 -9.50 -11.20
CA TYR A 15 5.98 -10.21 -12.37
C TYR A 15 4.84 -10.81 -13.18
N ASP A 16 5.07 -10.84 -14.48
CA ASP A 16 4.08 -11.24 -15.47
C ASP A 16 4.04 -12.77 -15.54
N VAL A 17 2.83 -13.31 -15.56
CA VAL A 17 2.57 -14.70 -15.95
C VAL A 17 1.74 -14.67 -17.23
N CYS A 18 1.84 -15.74 -18.02
CA CYS A 18 1.14 -15.85 -19.30
C CYS A 18 -0.34 -15.46 -19.18
N ALA A 19 -0.90 -14.87 -20.25
CA ALA A 19 -2.29 -14.42 -20.35
C ALA A 19 -2.67 -13.11 -19.62
N GLY A 20 -1.68 -12.26 -19.28
CA GLY A 20 -1.97 -10.92 -18.74
C GLY A 20 -2.35 -10.95 -17.27
N TRP A 21 -1.68 -11.82 -16.50
CA TRP A 21 -1.83 -11.92 -15.06
C TRP A 21 -0.60 -11.37 -14.35
N LEU A 22 -0.83 -10.55 -13.33
CA LEU A 22 0.22 -9.96 -12.50
C LEU A 22 0.29 -10.74 -11.21
N HIS A 23 1.39 -11.45 -11.01
CA HIS A 23 1.66 -12.10 -9.75
C HIS A 23 2.48 -11.18 -8.86
N MET A 24 2.32 -11.36 -7.55
CA MET A 24 3.14 -10.70 -6.55
C MET A 24 3.97 -11.73 -5.78
N ARG A 25 5.20 -11.36 -5.45
CA ARG A 25 5.98 -12.05 -4.43
C ARG A 25 6.30 -11.05 -3.33
N LEU A 26 5.92 -11.39 -2.10
CA LEU A 26 6.33 -10.70 -0.89
C LEU A 26 7.43 -11.53 -0.23
N CYS A 27 8.58 -10.91 0.02
CA CYS A 27 9.65 -11.47 0.82
C CYS A 27 9.84 -10.60 2.06
N VAL A 28 9.77 -11.20 3.24
CA VAL A 28 10.07 -10.55 4.51
C VAL A 28 11.05 -11.46 5.27
N ASP A 29 12.26 -10.96 5.50
CA ASP A 29 13.41 -11.77 5.93
C ASP A 29 13.59 -13.01 5.03
N ASP A 30 13.55 -14.22 5.58
CA ASP A 30 13.68 -15.50 4.86
C ASP A 30 12.33 -16.08 4.40
N GLU A 31 11.21 -15.42 4.72
CA GLU A 31 9.86 -15.89 4.39
C GLU A 31 9.42 -15.37 3.03
N ILE A 32 8.83 -16.25 2.22
CA ILE A 32 8.35 -15.92 0.88
C ILE A 32 6.86 -16.28 0.78
N VAL A 33 6.05 -15.28 0.45
CA VAL A 33 4.63 -15.45 0.13
C VAL A 33 4.40 -15.06 -1.32
N GLU A 34 4.03 -16.03 -2.15
CA GLU A 34 3.62 -15.79 -3.53
C GLU A 34 2.12 -15.59 -3.59
N MET A 35 1.67 -14.58 -4.35
CA MET A 35 0.27 -14.28 -4.58
C MET A 35 -0.03 -14.36 -6.07
N ARG A 36 -0.96 -15.23 -6.45
CA ARG A 36 -1.24 -15.59 -7.84
C ARG A 36 -2.56 -14.99 -8.28
N THR A 37 -2.53 -14.10 -9.26
CA THR A 37 -3.77 -13.59 -9.84
C THR A 37 -4.18 -14.43 -11.04
N THR A 38 -5.46 -14.76 -11.11
CA THR A 38 -6.05 -15.69 -12.10
C THR A 38 -7.29 -15.12 -12.77
N TYR A 39 -7.87 -14.04 -12.21
CA TYR A 39 -8.94 -13.25 -12.82
C TYR A 39 -8.63 -11.76 -12.73
N CYS A 40 -9.17 -10.97 -13.67
CA CYS A 40 -8.97 -9.53 -13.90
C CYS A 40 -8.39 -8.77 -12.69
N LEU A 41 -7.17 -8.25 -12.84
CA LEU A 41 -6.61 -7.32 -11.85
C LEU A 41 -7.55 -6.13 -11.71
N GLY A 42 -7.75 -5.69 -10.49
CA GLY A 42 -8.55 -4.51 -10.17
C GLY A 42 -8.63 -4.28 -8.69
N ASP A 43 -8.73 -5.35 -7.91
CA ASP A 43 -8.94 -5.17 -6.48
C ASP A 43 -7.62 -5.32 -5.71
N GLY A 44 -6.92 -6.46 -5.73
CA GLY A 44 -5.72 -6.68 -4.90
C GLY A 44 -4.58 -5.67 -5.08
N PHE A 45 -4.08 -5.45 -6.31
CA PHE A 45 -2.99 -4.49 -6.56
C PHE A 45 -3.38 -3.05 -6.21
N ARG A 46 -4.61 -2.64 -6.57
CA ARG A 46 -5.09 -1.29 -6.26
C ARG A 46 -5.37 -1.14 -4.78
N ALA A 47 -5.94 -2.14 -4.13
CA ALA A 47 -6.17 -2.18 -2.71
C ALA A 47 -4.85 -2.08 -1.96
N LEU A 48 -3.78 -2.72 -2.43
CA LEU A 48 -2.44 -2.58 -1.83
C LEU A 48 -1.89 -1.14 -1.95
N LEU A 49 -1.96 -0.52 -3.13
CA LEU A 49 -1.57 0.89 -3.29
C LEU A 49 -2.46 1.84 -2.47
N ARG A 50 -3.75 1.57 -2.45
CA ARG A 50 -4.76 2.33 -1.73
C ARG A 50 -4.55 2.20 -0.21
N ALA A 51 -4.23 1.01 0.27
CA ALA A 51 -3.99 0.71 1.68
C ALA A 51 -2.72 1.40 2.15
N ALA A 52 -1.64 1.29 1.37
CA ALA A 52 -0.42 2.04 1.63
C ALA A 52 -0.73 3.54 1.72
N TYR A 53 -1.48 4.11 0.78
CA TYR A 53 -1.86 5.52 0.80
C TYR A 53 -2.69 5.92 2.03
N TYR A 54 -3.81 5.24 2.31
CA TYR A 54 -4.77 5.65 3.35
C TYR A 54 -4.33 5.32 4.78
N LEU A 55 -3.31 4.48 4.98
CA LEU A 55 -2.75 4.23 6.32
C LEU A 55 -1.92 5.40 6.85
N HIS A 56 -1.45 6.31 6.00
CA HIS A 56 -0.57 7.38 6.46
C HIS A 56 -1.39 8.62 6.91
N PRO A 57 -1.05 9.26 8.04
CA PRO A 57 -1.79 10.41 8.57
C PRO A 57 -1.81 11.62 7.62
N ASP A 58 -0.77 11.82 6.80
CA ASP A 58 -0.70 12.90 5.80
C ASP A 58 -1.41 12.61 4.46
N ALA A 59 -2.19 11.53 4.33
CA ALA A 59 -2.91 11.26 3.07
C ALA A 59 -3.77 12.48 2.66
N PHE A 60 -3.71 12.90 1.38
CA PHE A 60 -4.26 14.19 0.88
C PHE A 60 -5.76 14.39 1.01
N ASP A 61 -6.49 13.35 1.38
CA ASP A 61 -7.91 13.50 1.66
C ASP A 61 -8.11 14.08 3.09
N GLY A 62 -7.02 14.26 3.86
CA GLY A 62 -7.02 14.71 5.25
C GLY A 62 -7.56 13.62 6.19
N PRO A 63 -7.47 13.82 7.51
CA PRO A 63 -8.15 12.96 8.48
C PRO A 63 -9.68 12.95 8.33
N PHE A 64 -10.25 13.81 7.46
CA PHE A 64 -11.69 13.99 7.27
C PHE A 64 -12.22 13.63 5.87
N GLY A 65 -11.37 13.27 4.91
CA GLY A 65 -11.80 12.97 3.55
C GLY A 65 -11.89 11.48 3.31
N ASN A 66 -13.10 10.91 3.42
CA ASN A 66 -13.51 9.56 2.98
C ASN A 66 -12.51 8.39 3.18
N SER A 67 -11.52 8.52 4.06
CA SER A 67 -10.64 7.43 4.49
C SER A 67 -11.45 6.39 5.27
N GLY A 68 -12.50 6.82 5.98
CA GLY A 68 -13.38 5.97 6.79
C GLY A 68 -14.08 4.83 6.03
N ASP A 69 -14.19 4.90 4.70
CA ASP A 69 -14.77 3.82 3.89
C ASP A 69 -13.78 2.68 3.58
N PHE A 70 -12.47 2.89 3.82
CA PHE A 70 -11.43 1.91 3.44
C PHE A 70 -10.38 1.64 4.52
N ALA A 71 -10.09 2.63 5.37
CA ALA A 71 -9.25 2.49 6.54
C ALA A 71 -10.08 2.70 7.79
N GLU A 72 -10.00 1.77 8.73
CA GLU A 72 -10.52 1.99 10.07
C GLU A 72 -9.78 3.16 10.72
N GLN A 73 -10.56 4.02 11.38
CA GLN A 73 -10.06 5.19 12.10
C GLN A 73 -10.09 4.92 13.59
N LYS A 74 -9.16 5.53 14.32
CA LYS A 74 -9.14 5.50 15.78
C LYS A 74 -8.89 6.90 16.32
N GLU A 75 -9.68 7.29 17.31
CA GLU A 75 -9.51 8.54 18.03
C GLU A 75 -8.27 8.49 18.92
N ILE A 76 -7.43 9.51 18.86
CA ILE A 76 -6.33 9.74 19.78
C ILE A 76 -6.40 11.16 20.37
N GLU A 77 -5.94 11.31 21.62
CA GLU A 77 -5.79 12.61 22.24
C GLU A 77 -4.46 13.24 21.81
N VAL A 78 -4.50 14.47 21.30
CA VAL A 78 -3.32 15.27 20.99
C VAL A 78 -3.39 16.62 21.71
N PHE A 79 -2.22 17.20 21.95
CA PHE A 79 -2.11 18.51 22.59
C PHE A 79 -1.75 19.55 21.54
N GLU A 80 -2.69 20.42 21.19
CA GLU A 80 -2.50 21.53 20.27
C GLU A 80 -2.74 22.85 21.00
N ASP A 81 -1.81 23.79 20.88
CA ASP A 81 -1.88 25.13 21.51
C ASP A 81 -2.19 25.14 23.03
N GLY A 82 -1.81 24.06 23.73
CA GLY A 82 -2.03 23.91 25.17
C GLY A 82 -3.42 23.38 25.56
N GLU A 83 -4.26 23.07 24.58
CA GLU A 83 -5.56 22.41 24.78
C GLU A 83 -5.49 20.95 24.33
N LYS A 84 -6.30 20.09 25.00
CA LYS A 84 -6.50 18.72 24.55
C LYS A 84 -7.53 18.72 23.43
N THR A 85 -7.17 18.13 22.30
CA THR A 85 -8.08 17.89 21.18
C THR A 85 -8.05 16.41 20.80
N THR A 86 -9.15 15.92 20.25
CA THR A 86 -9.26 14.55 19.75
C THR A 86 -9.19 14.59 18.24
N VAL A 87 -8.34 13.75 17.66
CA VAL A 87 -8.22 13.59 16.22
C VAL A 87 -8.42 12.13 15.84
N GLU A 88 -9.10 11.90 14.72
CA GLU A 88 -9.21 10.58 14.11
C GLU A 88 -7.98 10.33 13.24
N VAL A 89 -7.33 9.19 13.44
CA VAL A 89 -6.20 8.75 12.60
C VAL A 89 -6.49 7.39 11.99
N PRO A 90 -6.10 7.16 10.72
CA PRO A 90 -6.15 5.83 10.14
C PRO A 90 -5.18 4.92 10.89
N TYR A 91 -5.56 3.68 11.12
CA TYR A 91 -4.68 2.72 11.81
C TYR A 91 -4.74 1.31 11.26
N LYS A 92 -5.81 0.94 10.54
CA LYS A 92 -6.00 -0.41 10.02
C LYS A 92 -6.70 -0.42 8.66
N VAL A 93 -6.24 -1.26 7.75
CA VAL A 93 -6.87 -1.53 6.45
C VAL A 93 -6.93 -3.03 6.22
N GLU A 94 -8.06 -3.50 5.69
CA GLU A 94 -8.28 -4.89 5.32
C GLU A 94 -8.73 -4.99 3.86
N PHE A 95 -8.18 -5.96 3.13
CA PHE A 95 -8.55 -6.27 1.75
C PHE A 95 -8.10 -7.68 1.38
N ASP A 96 -8.67 -8.25 0.32
CA ASP A 96 -8.25 -9.54 -0.20
C ASP A 96 -7.46 -9.43 -1.51
N TRP A 97 -6.57 -10.39 -1.71
CA TRP A 97 -5.94 -10.69 -2.99
C TRP A 97 -6.54 -11.99 -3.53
N ASN A 98 -7.53 -11.88 -4.41
CA ASN A 98 -8.24 -13.01 -4.98
C ASN A 98 -7.37 -13.82 -5.97
N GLU A 99 -7.36 -15.14 -5.80
CA GLU A 99 -6.60 -16.14 -6.57
C GLU A 99 -7.53 -17.29 -7.04
N GLU A 100 -8.53 -17.12 -7.93
CA GLU A 100 -9.42 -18.18 -8.49
C GLU A 100 -9.40 -19.54 -7.77
N GLY A 101 -10.28 -19.70 -6.78
CA GLY A 101 -10.33 -20.88 -5.91
C GLY A 101 -9.37 -20.84 -4.72
N SER A 102 -8.66 -19.73 -4.54
CA SER A 102 -7.79 -19.38 -3.42
C SER A 102 -7.84 -17.85 -3.23
N TRP A 103 -7.40 -17.34 -2.09
CA TRP A 103 -7.24 -15.91 -1.86
C TRP A 103 -6.29 -15.66 -0.69
N VAL A 104 -5.77 -14.44 -0.59
CA VAL A 104 -4.98 -14.00 0.57
C VAL A 104 -5.63 -12.77 1.17
N ASP A 105 -6.14 -12.89 2.38
CA ASP A 105 -6.64 -11.75 3.14
C ASP A 105 -5.46 -11.01 3.76
N TRP A 106 -5.43 -9.70 3.54
CA TRP A 106 -4.43 -8.77 4.08
C TRP A 106 -5.05 -7.96 5.19
N THR A 107 -4.33 -7.88 6.31
CA THR A 107 -4.56 -6.87 7.35
C THR A 107 -3.28 -6.09 7.53
N LEU A 108 -3.37 -4.78 7.29
CA LEU A 108 -2.30 -3.82 7.53
C LEU A 108 -2.70 -2.96 8.72
N GLU A 109 -1.91 -2.98 9.80
CA GLU A 109 -2.26 -2.31 11.06
C GLU A 109 -1.03 -1.63 11.68
N HIS A 110 -1.22 -0.50 12.34
CA HIS A 110 -0.21 0.11 13.19
C HIS A 110 -0.84 0.73 14.45
N GLU A 111 0.00 1.08 15.42
CA GLU A 111 -0.45 1.87 16.56
C GLU A 111 -0.89 3.27 16.09
N PRO A 112 -2.10 3.73 16.46
CA PRO A 112 -2.61 5.05 16.07
C PRO A 112 -1.63 6.17 16.43
N THR A 113 -1.18 6.92 15.42
CA THR A 113 -0.22 8.01 15.62
C THR A 113 -0.35 9.08 14.52
N LEU A 114 0.05 10.31 14.84
CA LEU A 114 0.31 11.37 13.87
C LEU A 114 1.75 11.36 13.35
N ASP A 115 2.61 10.51 13.92
CA ASP A 115 3.99 10.36 13.46
C ASP A 115 4.02 9.82 12.03
N ARG A 116 4.95 10.35 11.23
CA ARG A 116 5.18 9.90 9.84
C ARG A 116 5.94 8.58 9.76
N GLU A 117 6.61 8.21 10.85
CA GLU A 117 7.37 6.98 10.94
C GLU A 117 6.76 6.10 12.02
N PHE A 118 6.29 4.93 11.61
CA PHE A 118 5.73 3.92 12.48
C PHE A 118 6.08 2.52 12.00
N ASP A 119 5.99 1.56 12.91
CA ASP A 119 6.07 0.14 12.59
C ASP A 119 4.69 -0.31 12.09
N LEU A 120 4.69 -0.98 10.94
CA LEU A 120 3.53 -1.56 10.28
C LEU A 120 3.51 -3.06 10.53
N LYS A 121 2.41 -3.55 11.10
CA LYS A 121 2.08 -4.95 11.19
C LYS A 121 1.37 -5.39 9.90
N ILE A 122 1.86 -6.47 9.31
CA ILE A 122 1.29 -7.11 8.13
C ILE A 122 0.84 -8.51 8.54
N GLU A 123 -0.46 -8.76 8.51
CA GLU A 123 -1.02 -10.10 8.66
C GLU A 123 -1.55 -10.59 7.32
N LEU A 124 -1.24 -11.84 6.99
CA LEU A 124 -1.72 -12.52 5.81
C LEU A 124 -2.42 -13.82 6.23
N GLU A 125 -3.69 -13.95 5.87
CA GLU A 125 -4.43 -15.20 5.96
C GLU A 125 -4.54 -15.80 4.55
N ILE A 126 -3.77 -16.86 4.31
CA ILE A 126 -3.62 -17.48 2.99
C ILE A 126 -4.58 -18.67 2.91
N HIS A 127 -5.59 -18.55 2.05
CA HIS A 127 -6.61 -19.56 1.80
C HIS A 127 -6.31 -20.27 0.49
N ARG A 128 -5.82 -21.51 0.54
CA ARG A 128 -5.50 -22.29 -0.66
C ARG A 128 -6.27 -23.59 -0.72
N ALA A 129 -6.89 -23.87 -1.87
CA ALA A 129 -7.55 -25.13 -2.12
C ALA A 129 -6.55 -26.28 -2.07
N ASP A 130 -6.84 -27.28 -1.23
CA ASP A 130 -6.15 -28.57 -1.25
C ASP A 130 -6.89 -29.50 -2.21
N VAL A 131 -6.33 -29.65 -3.42
CA VAL A 131 -6.91 -30.44 -4.51
C VAL A 131 -7.12 -31.91 -4.10
N ASP A 132 -6.38 -32.40 -3.11
CA ASP A 132 -6.47 -33.79 -2.64
C ASP A 132 -7.53 -34.01 -1.54
N ARG A 133 -8.08 -32.94 -0.95
CA ARG A 133 -8.91 -33.04 0.28
C ARG A 133 -10.26 -32.33 0.22
N ASP A 134 -10.58 -31.62 -0.87
CA ASP A 134 -11.77 -30.74 -0.94
C ASP A 134 -11.87 -29.77 0.26
N GLU A 135 -10.72 -29.43 0.86
CA GLU A 135 -10.60 -28.55 2.03
C GLU A 135 -9.74 -27.33 1.67
N VAL A 136 -10.08 -26.16 2.22
CA VAL A 136 -9.23 -24.96 2.11
C VAL A 136 -8.22 -25.00 3.25
N ARG A 137 -6.93 -25.08 2.92
CA ARG A 137 -5.87 -24.90 3.91
C ARG A 137 -5.70 -23.42 4.19
N VAL A 138 -5.75 -23.07 5.47
CA VAL A 138 -5.52 -21.72 5.96
C VAL A 138 -4.14 -21.64 6.60
N GLN A 139 -3.29 -20.76 6.09
CA GLN A 139 -2.00 -20.44 6.68
C GLN A 139 -1.96 -18.97 7.08
N LYS A 140 -1.61 -18.71 8.35
CA LYS A 140 -1.40 -17.34 8.85
C LYS A 140 0.07 -16.99 8.85
N LYS A 141 0.39 -15.78 8.40
CA LYS A 141 1.73 -15.18 8.44
C LYS A 141 1.61 -13.78 9.02
N GLU A 142 2.50 -13.41 9.92
CA GLU A 142 2.53 -12.11 10.57
C GLU A 142 3.94 -11.53 10.49
N PHE A 143 4.04 -10.26 10.13
CA PHE A 143 5.30 -9.53 10.02
C PHE A 143 5.17 -8.16 10.65
N VAL A 144 6.29 -7.62 11.12
CA VAL A 144 6.39 -6.21 11.53
C VAL A 144 7.55 -5.57 10.76
N VAL A 145 7.27 -4.51 10.02
CA VAL A 145 8.25 -3.79 9.20
C VAL A 145 8.10 -2.29 9.42
N SER A 146 9.12 -1.50 9.12
CA SER A 146 8.95 -0.05 9.01
C SER A 146 7.97 0.29 7.88
N TYR A 147 7.00 1.18 8.12
CA TYR A 147 6.09 1.65 7.08
C TYR A 147 6.85 2.27 5.89
N LYS A 148 7.91 3.05 6.16
CA LYS A 148 8.80 3.60 5.13
C LYS A 148 9.47 2.50 4.28
N ALA A 149 9.92 1.41 4.90
CA ALA A 149 10.51 0.28 4.19
C ALA A 149 9.47 -0.45 3.32
N PHE A 150 8.24 -0.61 3.82
CA PHE A 150 7.12 -1.15 3.05
C PHE A 150 6.81 -0.26 1.83
N CYS A 151 6.70 1.07 2.02
CA CYS A 151 6.52 2.02 0.92
C CYS A 151 7.64 1.94 -0.11
N TYR A 152 8.90 1.84 0.35
CA TYR A 152 10.05 1.69 -0.54
C TYR A 152 9.97 0.41 -1.38
N ALA A 153 9.70 -0.73 -0.75
CA ALA A 153 9.56 -2.01 -1.44
C ALA A 153 8.43 -1.98 -2.48
N LEU A 154 7.27 -1.41 -2.12
CA LEU A 154 6.11 -1.30 -3.01
C LEU A 154 6.37 -0.35 -4.19
N ALA A 155 6.90 0.84 -3.91
CA ALA A 155 7.22 1.84 -4.94
C ALA A 155 8.31 1.37 -5.91
N LYS A 156 9.32 0.65 -5.39
CA LYS A 156 10.34 -0.01 -6.20
C LYS A 156 9.72 -1.06 -7.12
N ALA A 157 8.87 -1.94 -6.59
CA ALA A 157 8.18 -2.97 -7.37
C ALA A 157 7.33 -2.36 -8.50
N CYS A 158 6.56 -1.30 -8.19
CA CYS A 158 5.77 -0.57 -9.20
C CYS A 158 6.66 0.09 -10.25
N THR A 159 7.77 0.72 -9.84
CA THR A 159 8.70 1.39 -10.77
C THR A 159 9.32 0.39 -11.74
N GLU A 160 9.78 -0.76 -11.26
CA GLU A 160 10.35 -1.81 -12.10
C GLU A 160 9.32 -2.45 -13.04
N MET A 161 8.09 -2.67 -12.58
CA MET A 161 6.99 -3.13 -13.41
C MET A 161 6.67 -2.12 -14.53
N LEU A 162 6.50 -0.84 -14.19
CA LEU A 162 6.19 0.21 -15.15
C LEU A 162 7.33 0.48 -16.14
N LYS A 163 8.60 0.28 -15.76
CA LYS A 163 9.74 0.36 -16.69
C LYS A 163 9.68 -0.73 -17.76
N LYS A 164 9.17 -1.91 -17.42
CA LYS A 164 9.04 -3.03 -18.37
C LYS A 164 7.86 -2.85 -19.32
N GLN A 165 6.74 -2.32 -18.83
CA GLN A 165 5.47 -2.32 -19.56
C GLN A 165 5.03 -0.95 -20.08
N GLY A 166 5.52 0.12 -19.48
CA GLY A 166 4.99 1.46 -19.64
C GLY A 166 3.61 1.64 -18.97
N ILE A 167 3.20 2.89 -18.74
CA ILE A 167 1.90 3.20 -18.12
C ILE A 167 0.74 2.77 -19.04
N CYS A 168 0.84 3.05 -20.35
CA CYS A 168 -0.18 2.63 -21.31
C CYS A 168 -0.20 1.11 -21.49
N GLY A 169 0.98 0.49 -21.58
CA GLY A 169 1.08 -0.96 -21.73
C GLY A 169 0.62 -1.72 -20.48
N PHE A 170 0.75 -1.15 -19.28
CA PHE A 170 0.16 -1.72 -18.06
C PHE A 170 -1.36 -1.90 -18.22
N ARG A 171 -2.09 -0.86 -18.65
CA ARG A 171 -3.54 -0.92 -18.88
C ARG A 171 -3.92 -1.90 -19.99
N GLU A 172 -3.11 -2.03 -21.03
CA GLU A 172 -3.41 -2.95 -22.14
C GLU A 172 -3.04 -4.41 -21.81
N SER A 173 -2.04 -4.62 -20.95
CA SER A 173 -1.55 -5.94 -20.56
C SER A 173 -2.40 -6.59 -19.49
N TYR A 174 -3.06 -5.77 -18.67
CA TYR A 174 -3.89 -6.20 -17.56
C TYR A 174 -5.30 -5.72 -17.78
N TRP A 175 -6.28 -6.61 -17.66
CA TRP A 175 -7.70 -6.31 -17.83
C TRP A 175 -8.27 -5.50 -16.64
N ASP A 176 -7.51 -4.51 -16.19
CA ASP A 176 -7.76 -3.57 -15.11
C ASP A 176 -7.97 -2.16 -15.68
N GLY A 177 -8.48 -1.25 -14.87
CA GLY A 177 -8.31 0.18 -15.15
C GLY A 177 -6.96 0.72 -14.66
N ASP A 178 -6.77 2.02 -14.83
CA ASP A 178 -5.46 2.67 -14.73
C ASP A 178 -4.84 2.61 -13.32
N ILE A 179 -3.51 2.48 -13.26
CA ILE A 179 -2.75 2.68 -12.02
C ILE A 179 -3.02 4.10 -11.49
N ASN A 180 -3.39 4.20 -10.22
CA ASN A 180 -3.60 5.49 -9.59
C ASN A 180 -2.24 6.15 -9.28
N LEU A 181 -1.79 7.02 -10.18
CA LEU A 181 -0.52 7.74 -10.05
C LEU A 181 -0.46 8.62 -8.79
N ARG A 182 -1.60 9.11 -8.27
CA ARG A 182 -1.63 9.88 -7.02
C ARG A 182 -1.15 9.03 -5.84
N TYR A 183 -1.63 7.80 -5.75
CA TYR A 183 -1.20 6.86 -4.69
C TYR A 183 0.27 6.50 -4.86
N LEU A 184 0.71 6.18 -6.08
CA LEU A 184 2.12 5.87 -6.34
C LEU A 184 3.04 7.04 -5.99
N LEU A 185 2.69 8.28 -6.39
CA LEU A 185 3.47 9.47 -6.05
C LEU A 185 3.56 9.69 -4.54
N PHE A 186 2.46 9.50 -3.82
CA PHE A 186 2.45 9.57 -2.36
C PHE A 186 3.41 8.57 -1.73
N ILE A 187 3.27 7.29 -2.10
CA ILE A 187 4.10 6.20 -1.59
C ILE A 187 5.59 6.45 -1.91
N LYS A 188 5.90 6.94 -3.12
CA LYS A 188 7.27 7.33 -3.52
C LYS A 188 7.82 8.46 -2.64
N ALA A 189 7.01 9.47 -2.35
CA ALA A 189 7.45 10.60 -1.54
C ALA A 189 7.78 10.17 -0.10
N ILE A 190 6.97 9.27 0.48
CA ILE A 190 7.26 8.71 1.81
C ILE A 190 8.53 7.86 1.76
N ALA A 191 8.63 6.95 0.79
CA ALA A 191 9.76 6.05 0.64
C ALA A 191 11.10 6.78 0.48
N LEU A 192 11.09 7.93 -0.20
CA LEU A 192 12.27 8.76 -0.47
C LEU A 192 12.45 9.92 0.52
N ASP A 193 11.59 10.02 1.53
CA ASP A 193 11.63 11.07 2.55
C ASP A 193 11.54 12.49 1.97
N CYS A 194 10.68 12.67 0.97
CA CYS A 194 10.47 13.94 0.26
C CYS A 194 8.97 14.33 0.14
N PRO A 195 8.19 14.34 1.24
CA PRO A 195 6.76 14.66 1.21
C PRO A 195 6.44 16.05 0.63
N GLU A 196 7.39 16.98 0.64
CA GLU A 196 7.26 18.31 0.03
C GLU A 196 7.20 18.31 -1.50
N MET A 197 7.47 17.18 -2.16
CA MET A 197 7.35 17.03 -3.61
C MET A 197 5.91 16.97 -4.08
N ILE A 198 5.01 16.49 -3.23
CA ILE A 198 3.59 16.26 -3.51
C ILE A 198 2.68 17.21 -2.72
N LYS A 199 3.24 18.02 -1.81
CA LYS A 199 2.49 18.96 -0.99
C LYS A 199 1.67 19.92 -1.84
N THR A 200 0.40 20.04 -1.51
CA THR A 200 -0.53 20.99 -2.11
C THR A 200 -0.50 22.34 -1.40
N LYS A 201 -0.83 23.40 -2.13
CA LYS A 201 -0.97 24.77 -1.61
C LYS A 201 -2.09 25.49 -2.35
N TYR A 202 -2.70 26.48 -1.73
CA TYR A 202 -3.62 27.37 -2.43
C TYR A 202 -2.86 28.28 -3.40
N ASN A 203 -3.37 28.43 -4.61
CA ASN A 203 -2.89 29.41 -5.60
C ASN A 203 -3.57 30.78 -5.40
N ASP A 204 -3.25 31.75 -6.25
CA ASP A 204 -3.84 33.11 -6.21
C ASP A 204 -5.35 33.15 -6.51
N ARG A 205 -5.97 32.00 -6.82
CA ARG A 205 -7.41 31.82 -7.07
C ARG A 205 -8.10 31.01 -5.96
N ASP A 206 -7.42 30.77 -4.84
CA ASP A 206 -7.89 29.92 -3.75
C ASP A 206 -8.19 28.47 -4.18
N GLU A 207 -7.52 27.99 -5.24
CA GLU A 207 -7.60 26.60 -5.68
C GLU A 207 -6.42 25.81 -5.10
N LEU A 208 -6.70 24.62 -4.56
CA LEU A 208 -5.66 23.71 -4.09
C LEU A 208 -4.88 23.14 -5.29
N CYS A 209 -3.58 23.41 -5.36
CA CYS A 209 -2.71 22.95 -6.43
C CYS A 209 -1.42 22.29 -5.90
N SER A 210 -0.91 21.33 -6.65
CA SER A 210 0.41 20.74 -6.46
C SER A 210 1.40 21.26 -7.52
N ASN A 211 2.66 20.81 -7.46
CA ASN A 211 3.68 21.19 -8.42
C ASN A 211 3.96 20.03 -9.39
N LEU A 212 3.44 20.13 -10.62
CA LEU A 212 3.58 19.10 -11.65
C LEU A 212 5.04 18.78 -12.00
N GLU A 213 5.95 19.77 -12.00
CA GLU A 213 7.37 19.52 -12.29
C GLU A 213 8.00 18.61 -11.22
N LYS A 214 7.67 18.86 -9.95
CA LYS A 214 8.11 17.99 -8.85
C LYS A 214 7.47 16.60 -8.95
N GLU A 215 6.17 16.51 -9.25
CA GLU A 215 5.48 15.22 -9.40
C GLU A 215 6.08 14.39 -10.54
N ILE A 216 6.34 15.00 -11.70
CA ILE A 216 7.01 14.32 -12.83
C ILE A 216 8.41 13.87 -12.42
N LYS A 217 9.19 14.72 -11.74
CA LYS A 217 10.52 14.35 -11.24
C LYS A 217 10.45 13.15 -10.29
N LEU A 218 9.46 13.12 -9.38
CA LEU A 218 9.25 12.02 -8.45
C LEU A 218 8.83 10.74 -9.18
N LEU A 219 7.92 10.85 -10.14
CA LEU A 219 7.48 9.73 -10.97
C LEU A 219 8.67 9.08 -11.70
N LEU A 220 9.54 9.90 -12.29
CA LEU A 220 10.71 9.48 -13.06
C LEU A 220 11.90 9.04 -12.19
N THR A 221 11.85 9.22 -10.87
CA THR A 221 12.93 8.80 -9.97
C THR A 221 12.98 7.27 -9.91
N ASP A 222 14.15 6.70 -10.22
CA ASP A 222 14.37 5.26 -10.18
C ASP A 222 14.50 4.76 -8.73
N MET A 223 14.04 3.53 -8.44
CA MET A 223 13.96 3.00 -7.07
C MET A 223 14.48 1.58 -6.89
#